data_AF-A0A511DPD0-F1
#
_entry.id   AF-A0A511DPD0-F1
#
_cell.length_a   1.000
_cell.length_b   1.000
_cell.length_c   1.000
_cell.angle_alpha   90.00
_cell.angle_beta   90.00
_cell.angle_gamma   90.00
#
_symmetry.space_group_name_H-M   'P 1'
#
loop_
_entity.id
_entity.type
_entity.pdbx_description
1 polymer ?
#
loop_
_entity_poly.entity_id
_entity_poly.type
_entity_poly.pdbx_seq_one_letter_code
_entity_poly.pdbx_strand_id
1 'polypeptide(L)'
;MPARRRLARSLAALLAVPLVLVACSGAPTPSPAAESSPAAESSAPPSAPPVPTGGIDPSTAFTPVSATTLTTPAPVTGTDGKTHLAYELLLTNATSAPLRLDKVDVLDAGNQNVLLSMSGATLGASSNLVGAAAEEGAPPPTAAPPVPGAATVIVWLDVTVDGAPPAALTHRVNATMTTPAGDRPLESTVGRVEVSTAKAPVLGPVMAGGPWYASDGCCVDDSHHRRGLAPIDGRLLVPQRYAIDWYLLDDQHRAWTGDPSKPTSFYAYDKPALAAADGVVVDATDGFAETTSLPDPPPIPPIKETVGNHVTVMIAPGVYLLYAHFKTGSVAVKTGQTVKRGDVLGHIGSSGNSTAPHLHFQVMTEGTFFPTDSTPFAFECFTVNGQVTERIWDDVLALQPDPVLPYTASTDTSQRRGQMPLDRNVITFC
;
A
#
# COMPACT_ATOMS: atom_id res chain seq x y z
N MET A 1 10.87 -25.04 56.43
CA MET A 1 10.89 -26.41 57.01
C MET A 1 9.66 -26.57 57.89
N PRO A 2 9.02 -27.75 58.02
CA PRO A 2 8.94 -28.97 57.19
C PRO A 2 7.45 -29.23 56.74
N ALA A 3 6.97 -30.27 56.06
CA ALA A 3 7.48 -31.38 55.26
C ALA A 3 6.34 -31.96 54.38
N ARG A 4 6.66 -32.23 53.10
CA ARG A 4 6.35 -33.40 52.24
C ARG A 4 5.10 -34.27 52.50
N ARG A 5 4.36 -34.60 51.42
CA ARG A 5 4.35 -35.94 50.75
C ARG A 5 3.50 -36.03 49.45
N ARG A 6 4.18 -36.45 48.36
CA ARG A 6 3.89 -37.44 47.27
C ARG A 6 2.59 -37.31 46.41
N LEU A 7 2.63 -37.13 45.08
CA LEU A 7 2.99 -38.02 43.92
C LEU A 7 1.97 -39.15 43.57
N ALA A 8 1.27 -39.00 42.43
CA ALA A 8 0.92 -40.03 41.41
C ALA A 8 0.01 -39.37 40.32
N ARG A 9 0.47 -39.10 39.09
CA ARG A 9 0.50 -39.94 37.86
C ARG A 9 -0.88 -40.30 37.22
N SER A 10 -1.08 -39.72 36.02
CA SER A 10 -1.65 -40.29 34.78
C SER A 10 -3.17 -40.55 34.70
N LEU A 11 -3.87 -40.03 33.68
CA LEU A 11 -4.07 -40.68 32.36
C LEU A 11 -4.94 -39.80 31.43
N ALA A 12 -4.68 -39.95 30.13
CA ALA A 12 -5.38 -39.32 29.01
C ALA A 12 -6.80 -39.89 28.80
N ALA A 13 -7.71 -39.05 28.29
CA ALA A 13 -9.02 -39.46 27.80
C ALA A 13 -9.11 -39.22 26.28
N LEU A 14 -9.08 -40.31 25.51
CA LEU A 14 -9.61 -40.37 24.14
C LEU A 14 -11.10 -40.72 24.23
N LEU A 15 -11.96 -39.95 23.56
CA LEU A 15 -13.37 -40.30 23.33
C LEU A 15 -13.54 -40.72 21.86
N ALA A 16 -13.95 -41.97 21.67
CA ALA A 16 -14.34 -42.56 20.40
C ALA A 16 -15.83 -42.27 20.12
N VAL A 17 -16.16 -41.99 18.86
CA VAL A 17 -17.52 -41.81 18.33
C VAL A 17 -17.97 -43.12 17.66
N PRO A 18 -19.21 -43.62 17.87
CA PRO A 18 -19.67 -44.83 17.21
C PRO A 18 -20.30 -44.54 15.84
N LEU A 19 -19.98 -45.42 14.88
CA LEU A 19 -20.48 -45.49 13.50
C LEU A 19 -21.79 -46.31 13.48
N VAL A 20 -22.86 -45.77 12.89
CA VAL A 20 -24.13 -46.48 12.68
C VAL A 20 -24.15 -47.02 11.25
N LEU A 21 -24.20 -48.35 11.10
CA LEU A 21 -24.43 -49.06 9.84
C LEU A 21 -25.90 -49.48 9.77
N VAL A 22 -26.62 -49.00 8.76
CA VAL A 22 -27.96 -49.48 8.39
C VAL A 22 -27.80 -50.39 7.18
N ALA A 23 -28.11 -51.67 7.36
CA ALA A 23 -28.25 -52.65 6.28
C ALA A 23 -29.74 -52.90 6.06
N CYS A 24 -30.22 -52.67 4.82
CA CYS A 24 -31.53 -53.12 4.38
C CYS A 24 -31.34 -54.29 3.41
N SER A 25 -31.85 -55.45 3.80
CA SER A 25 -31.98 -56.66 2.99
C SER A 25 -33.35 -56.68 2.29
N GLY A 26 -33.37 -57.00 1.00
CA GLY A 26 -34.58 -57.27 0.23
C GLY A 26 -34.32 -58.38 -0.78
N ALA A 27 -35.11 -59.47 -0.69
CA ALA A 27 -35.01 -60.67 -1.52
C ALA A 27 -35.74 -60.50 -2.89
N PRO A 28 -35.47 -61.35 -3.89
CA PRO A 28 -35.92 -61.13 -5.27
C PRO A 28 -37.19 -61.93 -5.63
N THR A 29 -38.00 -61.39 -6.55
CA THR A 29 -39.08 -62.11 -7.27
C THR A 29 -39.17 -61.66 -8.73
N PRO A 30 -39.67 -62.52 -9.65
CA PRO A 30 -39.16 -62.63 -11.02
C PRO A 30 -39.92 -61.81 -12.08
N SER A 31 -39.22 -61.57 -13.21
CA SER A 31 -39.68 -60.89 -14.44
C SER A 31 -40.87 -61.53 -15.14
N PRO A 32 -41.67 -60.71 -15.86
CA PRO A 32 -42.28 -61.09 -17.13
C PRO A 32 -41.63 -60.38 -18.33
N ALA A 33 -41.98 -60.90 -19.49
CA ALA A 33 -41.31 -60.77 -20.78
C ALA A 33 -41.41 -59.41 -21.48
N ALA A 34 -40.57 -59.30 -22.53
CA ALA A 34 -40.29 -58.14 -23.36
C ALA A 34 -41.48 -57.62 -24.19
N GLU A 35 -41.58 -56.29 -24.25
CA GLU A 35 -42.15 -55.54 -25.38
C GLU A 35 -41.15 -54.46 -25.81
N SER A 36 -40.83 -54.46 -27.11
CA SER A 36 -39.89 -53.52 -27.74
C SER A 36 -40.58 -52.20 -28.07
N SER A 37 -40.11 -51.10 -27.49
CA SER A 37 -40.45 -49.72 -27.88
C SER A 37 -39.20 -48.97 -28.40
N PRO A 38 -39.37 -47.97 -29.29
CA PRO A 38 -38.31 -47.46 -30.14
C PRO A 38 -37.29 -46.61 -29.37
N ALA A 39 -36.06 -46.60 -29.88
CA ALA A 39 -34.90 -45.94 -29.30
C ALA A 39 -35.14 -44.45 -29.03
N ALA A 40 -35.10 -44.08 -27.74
CA ALA A 40 -34.87 -42.71 -27.32
C ALA A 40 -33.37 -42.41 -27.43
N GLU A 41 -33.02 -41.31 -28.10
CA GLU A 41 -31.66 -40.77 -28.11
C GLU A 41 -31.21 -40.49 -26.67
N SER A 42 -30.26 -41.30 -26.19
CA SER A 42 -29.63 -41.10 -24.90
C SER A 42 -28.71 -39.89 -24.97
N SER A 43 -29.20 -38.73 -24.56
CA SER A 43 -28.34 -37.60 -24.20
C SER A 43 -27.37 -38.05 -23.10
N ALA A 44 -26.08 -38.05 -23.38
CA ALA A 44 -25.06 -38.35 -22.39
C ALA A 44 -25.22 -37.41 -21.17
N PRO A 45 -25.13 -37.91 -19.93
CA PRO A 45 -25.16 -37.05 -18.76
C PRO A 45 -24.00 -36.06 -18.82
N PRO A 46 -24.18 -34.81 -18.33
CA PRO A 46 -23.09 -33.85 -18.26
C PRO A 46 -21.91 -34.48 -17.52
N SER A 47 -20.72 -34.39 -18.11
CA SER A 47 -19.49 -34.90 -17.54
C SER A 47 -19.34 -34.38 -16.12
N ALA A 48 -19.30 -35.29 -15.14
CA ALA A 48 -19.06 -34.94 -13.75
C ALA A 48 -17.80 -34.07 -13.66
N PRO A 49 -17.81 -33.00 -12.84
CA PRO A 49 -16.62 -32.19 -12.63
C PRO A 49 -15.46 -33.11 -12.21
N PRO A 50 -14.24 -32.88 -12.72
CA PRO A 50 -13.10 -33.73 -12.42
C PRO A 50 -12.92 -33.82 -10.91
N VAL A 51 -12.86 -35.05 -10.39
CA VAL A 51 -12.57 -35.30 -8.98
C VAL A 51 -11.16 -34.78 -8.70
N PRO A 52 -10.98 -33.85 -7.74
CA PRO A 52 -9.65 -33.38 -7.39
C PRO A 52 -8.76 -34.56 -7.01
N THR A 53 -7.58 -34.65 -7.63
CA THR A 53 -6.59 -35.66 -7.26
C THR A 53 -6.14 -35.42 -5.82
N GLY A 54 -6.30 -36.41 -4.94
CA GLY A 54 -5.74 -36.36 -3.59
C GLY A 54 -4.21 -36.48 -3.59
N GLY A 55 -3.54 -35.90 -2.59
CA GLY A 55 -2.07 -35.97 -2.44
C GLY A 55 -1.46 -34.63 -2.03
N ILE A 56 -0.14 -34.57 -1.98
CA ILE A 56 0.63 -33.33 -1.82
C ILE A 56 1.03 -32.87 -3.21
N ASP A 57 0.79 -31.60 -3.53
CA ASP A 57 1.27 -31.02 -4.79
C ASP A 57 2.80 -31.17 -4.87
N PRO A 58 3.37 -31.75 -5.95
CA PRO A 58 4.82 -31.93 -6.09
C PRO A 58 5.66 -30.65 -5.96
N SER A 59 5.05 -29.47 -6.16
CA SER A 59 5.69 -28.16 -5.96
C SER A 59 5.75 -27.70 -4.49
N THR A 60 5.10 -28.43 -3.57
CA THR A 60 5.07 -28.09 -2.15
C THR A 60 6.45 -28.28 -1.50
N ALA A 61 6.95 -27.25 -0.82
CA ALA A 61 8.22 -27.29 -0.10
C ALA A 61 8.08 -26.70 1.31
N PHE A 62 8.88 -27.20 2.25
CA PHE A 62 9.07 -26.53 3.54
C PHE A 62 9.96 -25.30 3.34
N THR A 63 9.45 -24.12 3.71
CA THR A 63 10.20 -22.86 3.61
C THR A 63 10.56 -22.34 5.01
N PRO A 64 11.80 -21.85 5.22
CA PRO A 64 12.23 -21.25 6.49
C PRO A 64 11.65 -19.85 6.71
N VAL A 65 11.09 -19.26 5.66
CA VAL A 65 10.44 -17.94 5.66
C VAL A 65 8.99 -18.14 5.23
N SER A 66 8.07 -17.46 5.91
CA SER A 66 6.69 -17.28 5.44
C SER A 66 6.52 -15.87 4.89
N ALA A 67 5.62 -15.71 3.92
CA ALA A 67 5.41 -14.45 3.22
C ALA A 67 3.94 -14.09 3.12
N THR A 68 3.63 -12.81 3.34
CA THR A 68 2.30 -12.22 3.14
C THR A 68 2.44 -10.81 2.58
N THR A 69 1.40 -10.30 1.94
CA THR A 69 1.33 -8.89 1.50
C THR A 69 0.30 -8.12 2.33
N LEU A 70 0.47 -6.80 2.47
CA LEU A 70 -0.50 -5.94 3.17
C LEU A 70 -1.64 -5.44 2.28
N THR A 71 -1.47 -5.58 0.96
CA THR A 71 -2.46 -5.18 -0.03
C THR A 71 -2.47 -6.18 -1.20
N THR A 72 -3.48 -6.04 -2.06
CA THR A 72 -3.47 -6.63 -3.40
C THR A 72 -2.82 -5.62 -4.35
N PRO A 73 -1.64 -5.89 -4.92
CA PRO A 73 -0.94 -4.95 -5.78
C PRO A 73 -1.84 -4.48 -6.92
N ALA A 74 -2.04 -3.16 -7.03
CA ALA A 74 -2.92 -2.56 -8.02
C ALA A 74 -2.09 -1.74 -9.03
N PRO A 75 -2.33 -1.90 -10.34
CA PRO A 75 -1.52 -1.26 -11.36
C PRO A 75 -1.88 0.21 -11.57
N VAL A 76 -0.86 1.03 -11.83
CA VAL A 76 -1.03 2.40 -12.31
C VAL A 76 0.09 2.81 -13.25
N THR A 77 -0.25 3.56 -14.30
CA THR A 77 0.77 4.09 -15.22
C THR A 77 1.37 5.37 -14.64
N GLY A 78 2.68 5.38 -14.43
CA GLY A 78 3.44 6.55 -13.94
C GLY A 78 3.74 7.56 -15.05
N THR A 79 4.32 8.70 -14.66
CA THR A 79 4.83 9.73 -15.58
C THR A 79 6.04 9.29 -16.40
N ASP A 80 6.71 8.21 -16.01
CA ASP A 80 7.76 7.54 -16.78
C ASP A 80 7.20 6.64 -17.89
N GLY A 81 5.88 6.51 -17.98
CA GLY A 81 5.17 5.68 -18.97
C GLY A 81 5.10 4.20 -18.61
N LYS A 82 5.65 3.77 -17.48
CA LYS A 82 5.63 2.37 -17.03
C LYS A 82 4.41 2.10 -16.16
N THR A 83 4.03 0.84 -16.06
CA THR A 83 3.04 0.39 -15.08
C THR A 83 3.76 0.03 -13.80
N HIS A 84 3.38 0.69 -12.70
CA HIS A 84 3.88 0.47 -11.36
C HIS A 84 2.93 -0.42 -10.55
N LEU A 85 3.52 -1.19 -9.63
CA LEU A 85 2.83 -2.05 -8.68
C LEU A 85 3.53 -1.87 -7.33
N ALA A 86 3.13 -0.85 -6.57
CA ALA A 86 3.66 -0.62 -5.23
C ALA A 86 2.88 -1.44 -4.19
N TYR A 87 3.61 -2.18 -3.35
CA TYR A 87 3.07 -2.99 -2.25
C TYR A 87 4.16 -3.40 -1.26
N GLU A 88 3.76 -4.07 -0.19
CA GLU A 88 4.65 -4.51 0.89
C GLU A 88 4.68 -6.03 0.96
N LEU A 89 5.88 -6.60 1.07
CA LEU A 89 6.09 -8.02 1.33
C LEU A 89 6.60 -8.22 2.76
N LEU A 90 5.81 -8.87 3.60
CA LEU A 90 6.18 -9.24 4.96
C LEU A 90 6.80 -10.62 4.92
N LEU A 91 8.08 -10.70 5.26
CA LEU A 91 8.82 -11.95 5.39
C LEU A 91 9.05 -12.24 6.87
N THR A 92 8.41 -13.28 7.38
CA THR A 92 8.59 -13.73 8.77
C THR A 92 9.56 -14.91 8.80
N ASN A 93 10.62 -14.77 9.59
CA ASN A 93 11.53 -15.88 9.88
C ASN A 93 10.82 -16.92 10.75
N ALA A 94 10.46 -18.06 10.14
CA ALA A 94 9.75 -19.15 10.81
C ALA A 94 10.71 -20.14 11.52
N THR A 95 12.00 -19.80 11.59
CA THR A 95 13.02 -20.60 12.26
C THR A 95 13.47 -19.95 13.57
N SER A 96 14.20 -20.69 14.40
CA SER A 96 14.85 -20.14 15.60
C SER A 96 16.20 -19.50 15.32
N ALA A 97 16.78 -19.73 14.14
CA ALA A 97 18.10 -19.22 13.77
C ALA A 97 17.97 -17.88 13.04
N PRO A 98 18.87 -16.91 13.25
CA PRO A 98 18.87 -15.67 12.48
C PRO A 98 19.04 -15.94 10.99
N LEU A 99 18.30 -15.18 10.17
CA LEU A 99 18.44 -15.14 8.73
C LEU A 99 19.04 -13.80 8.30
N ARG A 100 19.87 -13.80 7.27
CA ARG A 100 20.22 -12.60 6.51
C ARG A 100 19.59 -12.72 5.13
N LEU A 101 18.81 -11.73 4.70
CA LEU A 101 18.31 -11.71 3.33
C LEU A 101 19.46 -11.29 2.39
N ASP A 102 19.76 -12.13 1.41
CA ASP A 102 20.81 -11.87 0.42
C ASP A 102 20.22 -11.30 -0.87
N LYS A 103 19.05 -11.82 -1.29
CA LYS A 103 18.34 -11.40 -2.50
C LYS A 103 16.83 -11.61 -2.37
N VAL A 104 16.05 -10.70 -2.95
CA VAL A 104 14.61 -10.87 -3.17
C VAL A 104 14.30 -10.57 -4.64
N ASP A 105 13.77 -11.57 -5.34
CA ASP A 105 13.24 -11.43 -6.68
C ASP A 105 11.71 -11.44 -6.65
N VAL A 106 11.08 -10.55 -7.40
CA VAL A 106 9.66 -10.63 -7.74
C VAL A 106 9.54 -11.23 -9.12
N LEU A 107 8.73 -12.28 -9.25
CA LEU A 107 8.53 -13.02 -10.48
C LEU A 107 7.07 -12.96 -10.93
N ASP A 108 6.84 -12.94 -12.24
CA ASP A 108 5.56 -13.32 -12.83
C ASP A 108 5.25 -14.77 -12.46
N ALA A 109 4.14 -15.00 -11.75
CA ALA A 109 3.80 -16.31 -11.26
C ALA A 109 3.45 -17.32 -12.37
N GLY A 110 3.03 -16.84 -13.55
CA GLY A 110 2.59 -17.68 -14.67
C GLY A 110 3.74 -18.23 -15.52
N ASN A 111 4.84 -17.48 -15.65
CA ASN A 111 5.98 -17.87 -16.49
C ASN A 111 7.34 -17.84 -15.77
N GLN A 112 7.38 -17.40 -14.50
CA GLN A 112 8.59 -17.33 -13.66
C GLN A 112 9.65 -16.34 -14.16
N ASN A 113 9.29 -15.39 -15.02
CA ASN A 113 10.18 -14.29 -15.40
C ASN A 113 10.40 -13.35 -14.22
N VAL A 114 11.66 -12.96 -13.99
CA VAL A 114 12.01 -11.97 -12.96
C VAL A 114 11.63 -10.58 -13.43
N LEU A 115 10.78 -9.90 -12.67
CA LEU A 115 10.30 -8.54 -12.94
C LEU A 115 11.03 -7.48 -12.12
N LEU A 116 11.45 -7.84 -10.90
CA LEU A 116 12.26 -7.01 -10.02
C LEU A 116 13.27 -7.91 -9.30
N SER A 117 14.49 -7.43 -9.09
CA SER A 117 15.55 -8.14 -8.39
C SER A 117 16.32 -7.18 -7.50
N MET A 118 16.33 -7.42 -6.19
CA MET A 118 17.02 -6.58 -5.21
C MET A 118 18.02 -7.39 -4.38
N SER A 119 19.22 -6.84 -4.18
CA SER A 119 20.28 -7.39 -3.34
C SER A 119 21.16 -6.28 -2.78
N GLY A 120 21.99 -6.58 -1.78
CA GLY A 120 22.97 -5.64 -1.24
C GLY A 120 22.32 -4.34 -0.76
N ALA A 121 22.91 -3.20 -1.15
CA ALA A 121 22.46 -1.88 -0.72
C ALA A 121 21.02 -1.56 -1.16
N THR A 122 20.58 -2.01 -2.35
CA THR A 122 19.20 -1.79 -2.80
C THR A 122 18.19 -2.52 -1.92
N LEU A 123 18.48 -3.78 -1.56
CA LEU A 123 17.60 -4.54 -0.65
C LEU A 123 17.67 -3.97 0.77
N GLY A 124 18.86 -3.55 1.23
CA GLY A 124 19.03 -2.87 2.51
C GLY A 124 18.20 -1.60 2.59
N ALA A 125 18.31 -0.73 1.57
CA ALA A 125 17.58 0.52 1.52
C ALA A 125 16.06 0.28 1.44
N SER A 126 15.62 -0.83 0.84
CA SER A 126 14.20 -1.17 0.62
C SER A 126 13.63 -2.14 1.65
N SER A 127 14.30 -2.36 2.79
CA SER A 127 13.78 -3.24 3.83
C SER A 127 14.13 -2.79 5.25
N ASN A 128 13.24 -3.08 6.19
CA ASN A 128 13.47 -2.86 7.61
C ASN A 128 12.71 -3.89 8.45
N LEU A 129 13.17 -4.12 9.70
CA LEU A 129 12.39 -4.91 10.64
C LEU A 129 11.11 -4.16 11.01
N VAL A 130 10.00 -4.89 11.16
CA VAL A 130 8.78 -4.33 11.73
C VAL A 130 9.08 -3.85 13.16
N GLY A 131 8.78 -2.59 13.44
CA GLY A 131 9.09 -1.94 14.72
C GLY A 131 10.48 -1.34 14.82
N ALA A 132 11.31 -1.43 13.78
CA ALA A 132 12.54 -0.64 13.71
C ALA A 132 12.20 0.84 13.45
N ALA A 133 12.76 1.73 14.27
CA ALA A 133 12.80 3.16 13.95
C ALA A 133 13.98 3.42 13.00
N ALA A 134 13.78 4.27 12.00
CA ALA A 134 14.89 4.82 11.24
C ALA A 134 15.69 5.75 12.19
N GLU A 135 17.01 5.54 12.30
CA GLU A 135 17.87 6.51 12.98
C GLU A 135 18.09 7.69 12.03
N GLU A 136 17.64 8.87 12.43
CA GLU A 136 17.80 10.11 11.67
C GLU A 136 19.29 10.41 11.44
N GLY A 137 19.69 10.61 10.19
CA GLY A 137 21.08 10.87 9.80
C GLY A 137 21.99 9.63 9.73
N ALA A 138 21.46 8.42 9.93
CA ALA A 138 22.24 7.20 9.73
C ALA A 138 22.61 7.02 8.24
N PRO A 139 23.82 6.51 7.93
CA PRO A 139 24.19 6.22 6.56
C PRO A 139 23.25 5.16 5.96
N PRO A 140 22.99 5.21 4.63
CA PRO A 140 22.14 4.23 3.98
C PRO A 140 22.63 2.79 4.23
N PRO A 141 21.73 1.85 4.55
CA PRO A 141 22.11 0.47 4.80
C PRO A 141 22.72 -0.17 3.55
N THR A 142 23.84 -0.88 3.73
CA THR A 142 24.55 -1.56 2.64
C THR A 142 24.06 -2.99 2.40
N ALA A 143 23.20 -3.51 3.29
CA ALA A 143 22.58 -4.82 3.21
C ALA A 143 21.26 -4.84 4.01
N ALA A 144 20.43 -5.85 3.77
CA ALA A 144 19.23 -6.09 4.57
C ALA A 144 19.57 -6.35 6.04
N PRO A 145 18.72 -5.93 6.99
CA PRO A 145 18.95 -6.22 8.40
C PRO A 145 18.90 -7.74 8.65
N PRO A 146 19.70 -8.27 9.60
CA PRO A 146 19.47 -9.62 10.11
C PRO A 146 18.03 -9.74 10.63
N VAL A 147 17.41 -10.88 10.36
CA VAL A 147 16.05 -11.22 10.75
C VAL A 147 16.13 -12.29 11.84
N PRO A 148 16.02 -11.91 13.13
CA PRO A 148 15.97 -12.88 14.22
C PRO A 148 14.84 -13.90 14.05
N GLY A 149 14.91 -15.01 14.79
CA GLY A 149 13.82 -15.97 14.81
C GLY A 149 12.51 -15.32 15.26
N ALA A 150 11.40 -15.66 14.58
CA ALA A 150 10.07 -15.07 14.74
C ALA A 150 9.95 -13.56 14.41
N ALA A 151 11.04 -12.89 14.00
CA ALA A 151 10.97 -11.51 13.55
C ALA A 151 10.41 -11.42 12.12
N THR A 152 9.77 -10.28 11.83
CA THR A 152 9.26 -9.95 10.50
C THR A 152 10.07 -8.79 9.93
N VAL A 153 10.55 -8.95 8.70
CA VAL A 153 11.09 -7.88 7.89
C VAL A 153 10.05 -7.49 6.84
N ILE A 154 9.84 -6.20 6.66
CA ILE A 154 9.07 -5.66 5.55
C ILE A 154 10.04 -5.34 4.41
N VAL A 155 9.69 -5.78 3.20
CA VAL A 155 10.37 -5.39 1.95
C VAL A 155 9.40 -4.52 1.17
N TRP A 156 9.82 -3.28 0.90
CA TRP A 156 9.07 -2.28 0.16
C TRP A 156 9.30 -2.50 -1.33
N LEU A 157 8.23 -2.81 -2.06
CA LEU A 157 8.32 -3.20 -3.47
C LEU A 157 7.61 -2.19 -4.35
N ASP A 158 8.22 -1.87 -5.48
CA ASP A 158 7.57 -1.32 -6.65
C ASP A 158 8.05 -2.08 -7.88
N VAL A 159 7.15 -2.86 -8.48
CA VAL A 159 7.44 -3.60 -9.72
C VAL A 159 7.02 -2.74 -10.89
N THR A 160 7.98 -2.41 -11.74
CA THR A 160 7.74 -1.68 -12.99
C THR A 160 7.74 -2.63 -14.18
N VAL A 161 6.73 -2.51 -15.04
CA VAL A 161 6.64 -3.29 -16.29
C VAL A 161 6.26 -2.39 -17.46
N ASP A 162 6.72 -2.76 -18.64
CA ASP A 162 6.28 -2.15 -19.89
C ASP A 162 4.92 -2.75 -20.28
N GLY A 163 3.85 -1.94 -20.19
CA GLY A 163 2.50 -2.35 -20.58
C GLY A 163 1.72 -3.07 -19.50
N ALA A 164 1.09 -4.20 -19.84
CA ALA A 164 0.17 -4.89 -18.94
C ALA A 164 0.90 -5.69 -17.85
N PRO A 165 0.47 -5.61 -16.57
CA PRO A 165 1.04 -6.39 -15.50
C PRO A 165 0.69 -7.88 -15.62
N PRO A 166 1.48 -8.78 -15.01
CA PRO A 166 1.10 -10.19 -14.90
C PRO A 166 -0.17 -10.34 -14.06
N ALA A 167 -0.86 -11.48 -14.20
CA ALA A 167 -2.05 -11.77 -13.39
C ALA A 167 -1.73 -12.00 -11.90
N ALA A 168 -0.54 -12.51 -11.60
CA ALA A 168 -0.08 -12.78 -10.25
C ALA A 168 1.44 -12.69 -10.13
N LEU A 169 1.91 -12.43 -8.92
CA LEU A 169 3.32 -12.35 -8.56
C LEU A 169 3.68 -13.46 -7.56
N THR A 170 4.93 -13.89 -7.59
CA THR A 170 5.57 -14.74 -6.58
C THR A 170 6.92 -14.17 -6.20
N HIS A 171 7.45 -14.53 -5.02
CA HIS A 171 8.70 -13.95 -4.51
C HIS A 171 9.73 -15.05 -4.27
N ARG A 172 10.87 -15.00 -4.97
CA ARG A 172 12.01 -15.87 -4.67
C ARG A 172 12.93 -15.15 -3.70
N VAL A 173 13.11 -15.74 -2.52
CA VAL A 173 13.92 -15.22 -1.43
C VAL A 173 15.16 -16.07 -1.29
N ASN A 174 16.33 -15.48 -1.51
CA ASN A 174 17.62 -16.07 -1.18
C ASN A 174 18.08 -15.47 0.16
N ALA A 175 18.40 -16.35 1.10
CA ALA A 175 18.82 -15.97 2.44
C ALA A 175 19.93 -16.87 2.95
N THR A 176 20.72 -16.37 3.89
CA THR A 176 21.73 -17.14 4.62
C THR A 176 21.27 -17.30 6.05
N MET A 177 21.17 -18.55 6.51
CA MET A 177 20.89 -18.87 7.90
C MET A 177 22.19 -19.13 8.64
N THR A 178 22.41 -18.40 9.72
CA THR A 178 23.58 -18.61 10.58
C THR A 178 23.25 -19.65 11.63
N THR A 179 23.98 -20.78 11.60
CA THR A 179 23.80 -21.89 12.55
C THR A 179 25.10 -22.13 13.33
N PRO A 180 25.07 -22.87 14.46
CA PRO A 180 26.29 -23.29 15.14
C PRO A 180 27.26 -24.11 14.28
N ALA A 181 26.77 -24.75 13.21
CA ALA A 181 27.58 -25.53 12.27
C ALA A 181 28.14 -24.68 11.11
N GLY A 182 27.85 -23.38 11.08
CA GLY A 182 28.20 -22.46 10.01
C GLY A 182 26.99 -21.89 9.27
N ASP A 183 27.28 -21.00 8.33
CA ASP A 183 26.29 -20.36 7.46
C ASP A 183 25.76 -21.35 6.43
N ARG A 184 24.44 -21.37 6.25
CA ARG A 184 23.75 -22.23 5.29
C ARG A 184 22.90 -21.37 4.33
N PRO A 185 23.17 -21.37 3.02
CA PRO A 185 22.33 -20.68 2.06
C PRO A 185 20.98 -21.40 1.92
N LEU A 186 19.94 -20.63 1.64
CA LEU A 186 18.56 -21.05 1.50
C LEU A 186 17.94 -20.30 0.33
N GLU A 187 17.05 -20.98 -0.38
CA GLU A 187 16.19 -20.38 -1.39
C GLU A 187 14.76 -20.86 -1.17
N SER A 188 13.79 -19.96 -1.33
CA SER A 188 12.38 -20.29 -1.24
C SER A 188 11.57 -19.40 -2.16
N THR A 189 10.62 -19.98 -2.89
CA THR A 189 9.59 -19.22 -3.61
C THR A 189 8.33 -19.20 -2.77
N VAL A 190 7.87 -18.01 -2.41
CA VAL A 190 6.82 -17.79 -1.41
C VAL A 190 5.88 -16.67 -1.85
N GLY A 191 4.79 -16.48 -1.09
CA GLY A 191 4.03 -15.23 -1.14
C GLY A 191 3.29 -14.97 -2.44
N ARG A 192 2.74 -16.01 -3.10
CA ARG A 192 1.89 -15.79 -4.28
C ARG A 192 0.80 -14.77 -3.95
N VAL A 193 0.72 -13.72 -4.76
CA VAL A 193 -0.29 -12.66 -4.62
C VAL A 193 -0.88 -12.36 -6.00
N GLU A 194 -2.19 -12.25 -6.09
CA GLU A 194 -2.87 -11.87 -7.32
C GLU A 194 -2.71 -10.35 -7.55
N VAL A 195 -2.57 -9.94 -8.81
CA VAL A 195 -2.56 -8.52 -9.17
C VAL A 195 -4.00 -8.07 -9.39
N SER A 196 -4.36 -6.92 -8.82
CA SER A 196 -5.69 -6.37 -8.95
C SER A 196 -6.01 -6.06 -10.42
N THR A 197 -7.21 -6.43 -10.83
CA THR A 197 -7.77 -6.04 -12.13
C THR A 197 -8.55 -4.72 -12.06
N ALA A 198 -8.68 -4.14 -10.87
CA ALA A 198 -9.31 -2.84 -10.69
C ALA A 198 -8.48 -1.75 -11.38
N LYS A 199 -9.16 -0.86 -12.09
CA LYS A 199 -8.51 0.29 -12.72
C LYS A 199 -8.37 1.41 -11.69
N ALA A 200 -7.19 2.01 -11.65
CA ALA A 200 -6.98 3.26 -10.94
C ALA A 200 -8.02 4.30 -11.42
N PRO A 201 -8.74 4.99 -10.53
CA PRO A 201 -9.65 6.05 -10.93
C PRO A 201 -8.85 7.16 -11.62
N VAL A 202 -9.40 7.67 -12.72
CA VAL A 202 -8.84 8.84 -13.43
C VAL A 202 -9.58 10.07 -12.95
N LEU A 203 -8.82 10.98 -12.37
CA LEU A 203 -9.32 12.11 -11.58
C LEU A 203 -9.04 13.44 -12.27
N GLY A 204 -9.89 14.41 -12.01
CA GLY A 204 -9.67 15.81 -12.33
C GLY A 204 -8.60 16.48 -11.45
N PRO A 205 -8.27 17.74 -11.73
CA PRO A 205 -7.34 18.50 -10.91
C PRO A 205 -7.88 18.67 -9.49
N VAL A 206 -7.00 18.46 -8.51
CA VAL A 206 -7.30 18.71 -7.08
C VAL A 206 -7.00 20.15 -6.67
N MET A 207 -6.27 20.89 -7.52
CA MET A 207 -5.92 22.31 -7.37
C MET A 207 -5.80 22.94 -8.75
N ALA A 208 -5.95 24.27 -8.85
CA ALA A 208 -5.83 24.97 -10.13
C ALA A 208 -4.37 25.19 -10.54
N GLY A 209 -4.06 24.95 -11.82
CA GLY A 209 -2.76 25.32 -12.42
C GLY A 209 -1.56 24.63 -11.79
N GLY A 210 -0.51 25.40 -11.50
CA GLY A 210 0.77 24.95 -10.95
C GLY A 210 1.82 26.06 -11.04
N PRO A 211 3.10 25.75 -10.78
CA PRO A 211 3.66 24.41 -10.60
C PRO A 211 3.45 23.81 -9.19
N TRP A 212 2.92 22.60 -9.11
CA TRP A 212 2.74 21.83 -7.88
C TRP A 212 3.79 20.72 -7.76
N TYR A 213 4.52 20.72 -6.66
CA TYR A 213 5.45 19.67 -6.27
C TYR A 213 4.68 18.54 -5.58
N ALA A 214 4.72 17.34 -6.17
CA ALA A 214 4.32 16.10 -5.53
C ALA A 214 5.48 15.65 -4.63
N SER A 215 5.46 16.05 -3.35
CA SER A 215 6.51 15.67 -2.42
C SER A 215 6.55 14.15 -2.26
N ASP A 216 5.38 13.54 -2.19
CA ASP A 216 5.23 12.11 -1.94
C ASP A 216 4.51 11.42 -3.09
N GLY A 217 4.35 10.11 -2.95
CA GLY A 217 3.67 9.26 -3.91
C GLY A 217 4.14 7.82 -3.76
N CYS A 218 3.64 6.96 -4.64
CA CYS A 218 4.38 5.76 -4.95
C CYS A 218 5.58 6.22 -5.82
N CYS A 219 6.77 5.68 -5.68
CA CYS A 219 6.93 4.26 -5.90
C CYS A 219 8.37 3.80 -5.61
N VAL A 220 9.37 4.62 -5.96
CA VAL A 220 10.78 4.18 -6.02
C VAL A 220 11.59 4.64 -4.82
N ASP A 221 11.30 5.83 -4.28
CA ASP A 221 12.05 6.41 -3.17
C ASP A 221 11.37 6.20 -1.81
N ASP A 222 12.20 6.23 -0.77
CA ASP A 222 11.71 6.33 0.60
C ASP A 222 10.91 7.63 0.76
N SER A 223 9.70 7.49 1.29
CA SER A 223 8.69 8.51 1.51
C SER A 223 7.98 8.12 2.80
N HIS A 224 7.66 9.11 3.64
CA HIS A 224 7.08 8.82 4.95
C HIS A 224 5.66 8.23 4.78
N HIS A 225 4.96 8.59 3.71
CA HIS A 225 3.70 7.96 3.29
C HIS A 225 3.91 6.55 2.73
N ARG A 226 4.86 6.36 1.80
CA ARG A 226 5.19 5.06 1.22
C ARG A 226 5.61 4.05 2.28
N ARG A 227 6.27 4.51 3.35
CA ARG A 227 6.76 3.72 4.48
C ARG A 227 5.95 3.88 5.77
N GLY A 228 4.78 4.50 5.69
CA GLY A 228 3.89 4.78 6.83
C GLY A 228 3.19 3.54 7.37
N LEU A 229 3.95 2.53 7.82
CA LEU A 229 3.40 1.31 8.41
C LEU A 229 2.76 1.62 9.77
N ALA A 230 1.44 1.44 9.86
CA ALA A 230 0.67 1.71 11.07
C ALA A 230 0.05 0.41 11.64
N PRO A 231 0.32 0.07 12.91
CA PRO A 231 -0.43 -0.97 13.63
C PRO A 231 -1.76 -0.40 14.14
N ILE A 232 -2.85 -0.73 13.46
CA ILE A 232 -4.22 -0.26 13.78
C ILE A 232 -5.10 -1.48 14.10
N ASP A 233 -5.71 -1.49 15.28
CA ASP A 233 -6.62 -2.56 15.73
C ASP A 233 -6.07 -3.99 15.57
N GLY A 234 -4.75 -4.15 15.81
CA GLY A 234 -4.05 -5.43 15.70
C GLY A 234 -3.69 -5.84 14.27
N ARG A 235 -3.82 -4.93 13.29
CA ARG A 235 -3.44 -5.13 11.88
C ARG A 235 -2.37 -4.15 11.48
N LEU A 236 -1.44 -4.58 10.63
CA LEU A 236 -0.50 -3.68 9.97
C LEU A 236 -1.13 -3.14 8.69
N LEU A 237 -1.10 -1.83 8.50
CA LEU A 237 -1.63 -1.13 7.34
C LEU A 237 -0.60 -0.15 6.79
N VAL A 238 -0.68 0.16 5.50
CA VAL A 238 0.03 1.28 4.86
C VAL A 238 -1.03 2.21 4.25
N PRO A 239 -1.72 3.00 5.09
CA PRO A 239 -2.93 3.75 4.73
C PRO A 239 -2.69 4.90 3.74
N GLN A 240 -1.42 5.24 3.49
CA GLN A 240 -1.00 6.39 2.70
C GLN A 240 -0.10 5.98 1.52
N ARG A 241 -0.08 4.70 1.11
CA ARG A 241 0.84 4.14 0.10
C ARG A 241 0.96 4.98 -1.19
N TYR A 242 -0.14 5.55 -1.66
CA TYR A 242 -0.19 6.38 -2.87
C TYR A 242 -0.50 7.86 -2.57
N ALA A 243 -0.49 8.28 -1.31
CA ALA A 243 -0.79 9.64 -0.93
C ALA A 243 0.26 10.62 -1.44
N ILE A 244 -0.19 11.84 -1.75
CA ILE A 244 0.66 12.92 -2.22
C ILE A 244 0.41 14.16 -1.38
N ASP A 245 1.48 14.70 -0.81
CA ASP A 245 1.52 16.03 -0.23
C ASP A 245 1.95 17.04 -1.29
N TRP A 246 1.05 17.98 -1.58
CA TRP A 246 1.19 18.94 -2.66
C TRP A 246 1.63 20.31 -2.16
N TYR A 247 2.77 20.78 -2.66
CA TYR A 247 3.29 22.11 -2.39
C TYR A 247 3.24 22.97 -3.64
N LEU A 248 2.75 24.21 -3.53
CA LEU A 248 2.81 25.17 -4.63
C LEU A 248 4.20 25.78 -4.67
N LEU A 249 4.83 25.79 -5.85
CA LEU A 249 6.10 26.43 -6.07
C LEU A 249 5.93 27.75 -6.84
N ASP A 250 6.83 28.70 -6.58
CA ASP A 250 7.00 29.88 -7.44
C ASP A 250 7.93 29.61 -8.64
N ASP A 251 8.15 30.63 -9.47
CA ASP A 251 9.03 30.54 -10.65
C ASP A 251 10.51 30.31 -10.31
N GLN A 252 10.89 30.46 -9.04
CA GLN A 252 12.22 30.15 -8.53
C GLN A 252 12.26 28.77 -7.86
N HIS A 253 11.19 27.98 -7.94
CA HIS A 253 11.06 26.64 -7.34
C HIS A 253 11.11 26.68 -5.81
N ARG A 254 10.61 27.74 -5.19
CA ARG A 254 10.46 27.86 -3.74
C ARG A 254 9.05 27.51 -3.32
N ALA A 255 8.89 26.76 -2.23
CA ALA A 255 7.58 26.46 -1.64
C ALA A 255 7.09 27.56 -0.67
N TRP A 256 8.03 28.35 -0.15
CA TRP A 256 7.77 29.41 0.83
C TRP A 256 8.73 30.59 0.66
N THR A 257 8.38 31.72 1.28
CA THR A 257 9.23 32.91 1.37
C THR A 257 9.01 33.65 2.69
N GLY A 258 10.04 34.32 3.20
CA GLY A 258 9.95 35.10 4.44
C GLY A 258 10.18 34.25 5.69
N ASP A 259 9.19 34.18 6.57
CA ASP A 259 9.30 33.54 7.89
C ASP A 259 8.54 32.20 7.89
N PRO A 260 9.24 31.05 7.81
CA PRO A 260 8.59 29.74 7.64
C PRO A 260 7.80 29.29 8.88
N SER A 261 7.87 30.02 10.00
CA SER A 261 6.98 29.79 11.15
C SER A 261 5.55 30.29 10.95
N LYS A 262 5.30 31.03 9.86
CA LYS A 262 3.98 31.58 9.53
C LYS A 262 3.35 30.81 8.38
N PRO A 263 2.11 30.29 8.51
CA PRO A 263 1.42 29.65 7.39
C PRO A 263 1.33 30.53 6.13
N THR A 264 1.17 31.84 6.32
CA THR A 264 1.10 32.83 5.22
C THR A 264 2.40 32.97 4.42
N SER A 265 3.51 32.38 4.86
CA SER A 265 4.76 32.36 4.11
C SER A 265 4.79 31.31 3.00
N PHE A 266 3.85 30.37 2.97
CA PHE A 266 3.80 29.28 2.00
C PHE A 266 2.86 29.62 0.85
N TYR A 267 3.29 29.36 -0.39
CA TYR A 267 2.48 29.73 -1.56
C TYR A 267 1.19 28.91 -1.66
N ALA A 268 1.19 27.69 -1.13
CA ALA A 268 0.02 26.82 -1.10
C ALA A 268 -1.05 27.28 -0.12
N TYR A 269 -0.69 28.03 0.94
CA TYR A 269 -1.63 28.43 1.99
C TYR A 269 -2.78 29.26 1.41
N ASP A 270 -4.00 28.97 1.87
CA ASP A 270 -5.25 29.62 1.47
C ASP A 270 -5.64 29.44 -0.01
N LYS A 271 -4.97 28.54 -0.75
CA LYS A 271 -5.39 28.15 -2.10
C LYS A 271 -6.57 27.19 -2.05
N PRO A 272 -7.50 27.26 -3.01
CA PRO A 272 -8.65 26.36 -3.04
C PRO A 272 -8.24 24.93 -3.40
N ALA A 273 -8.75 23.97 -2.64
CA ALA A 273 -8.73 22.55 -2.99
C ALA A 273 -10.05 22.17 -3.68
N LEU A 274 -9.94 21.41 -4.77
CA LEU A 274 -11.02 21.11 -5.70
C LEU A 274 -11.41 19.64 -5.63
N ALA A 275 -12.71 19.37 -5.74
CA ALA A 275 -13.22 18.02 -5.94
C ALA A 275 -12.67 17.44 -7.24
N ALA A 276 -12.01 16.30 -7.17
CA ALA A 276 -11.35 15.70 -8.32
C ALA A 276 -12.34 14.93 -9.21
N ALA A 277 -13.51 14.59 -8.68
CA ALA A 277 -14.56 13.91 -9.41
C ALA A 277 -15.94 14.28 -8.84
N ASP A 278 -16.99 13.97 -9.59
CA ASP A 278 -18.35 13.98 -9.08
C ASP A 278 -18.49 12.94 -7.96
N GLY A 279 -19.18 13.28 -6.88
CA GLY A 279 -19.34 12.36 -5.76
C GLY A 279 -20.22 12.89 -4.63
N VAL A 280 -20.23 12.14 -3.53
CA VAL A 280 -20.94 12.51 -2.30
C VAL A 280 -19.94 12.68 -1.17
N VAL A 281 -20.00 13.81 -0.49
CA VAL A 281 -19.21 14.08 0.71
C VAL A 281 -19.68 13.14 1.83
N VAL A 282 -18.81 12.25 2.30
CA VAL A 282 -19.10 11.30 3.38
C VAL A 282 -18.52 11.75 4.73
N ASP A 283 -17.52 12.62 4.70
CA ASP A 283 -17.01 13.31 5.87
C ASP A 283 -16.60 14.74 5.51
N ALA A 284 -16.90 15.69 6.38
CA ALA A 284 -16.51 17.09 6.27
C ALA A 284 -16.30 17.63 7.68
N THR A 285 -15.03 17.74 8.06
CA THR A 285 -14.62 18.10 9.42
C THR A 285 -13.86 19.41 9.40
N ASP A 286 -14.27 20.34 10.27
CA ASP A 286 -13.67 21.66 10.44
C ASP A 286 -13.56 22.00 11.94
N GLY A 287 -12.80 23.05 12.26
CA GLY A 287 -12.64 23.59 13.62
C GLY A 287 -11.38 23.12 14.35
N PHE A 288 -10.57 22.23 13.77
CA PHE A 288 -9.20 22.01 14.26
C PHE A 288 -8.36 23.25 13.97
N ALA A 289 -7.60 23.68 14.98
CA ALA A 289 -6.70 24.81 14.83
C ALA A 289 -5.58 24.50 13.83
N GLU A 290 -5.03 25.54 13.21
CA GLU A 290 -3.73 25.47 12.54
C GLU A 290 -2.67 24.98 13.52
N THR A 291 -1.70 24.20 13.02
CA THR A 291 -0.53 23.86 13.80
C THR A 291 0.23 25.13 14.22
N THR A 292 0.71 25.13 15.47
CA THR A 292 1.55 26.20 16.02
C THR A 292 3.03 25.83 16.03
N SER A 293 3.39 24.67 15.48
CA SER A 293 4.76 24.14 15.54
C SER A 293 5.64 24.58 14.38
N LEU A 294 5.09 25.20 13.33
CA LEU A 294 5.87 25.57 12.14
C LEU A 294 7.13 26.38 12.49
N PRO A 295 8.26 26.12 11.81
CA PRO A 295 8.48 25.09 10.78
C PRO A 295 8.82 23.69 11.35
N ASP A 296 8.85 23.55 12.67
CA ASP A 296 9.19 22.29 13.33
C ASP A 296 8.02 21.28 13.23
N PRO A 297 8.31 19.97 13.14
CA PRO A 297 7.28 18.94 13.18
C PRO A 297 6.43 19.04 14.45
N PRO A 298 5.09 18.93 14.35
CA PRO A 298 4.25 18.89 15.53
C PRO A 298 4.48 17.60 16.33
N PRO A 299 4.18 17.59 17.64
CA PRO A 299 4.12 16.34 18.38
C PRO A 299 3.05 15.43 17.77
N ILE A 300 3.27 14.11 17.80
CA ILE A 300 2.32 13.12 17.27
C ILE A 300 0.94 13.36 17.90
N PRO A 301 -0.08 13.78 17.12
CA PRO A 301 -1.38 14.09 17.68
C PRO A 301 -2.18 12.81 17.93
N PRO A 302 -3.30 12.88 18.68
CA PRO A 302 -4.26 11.80 18.74
C PRO A 302 -4.74 11.41 17.34
N ILE A 303 -4.98 10.12 17.10
CA ILE A 303 -5.34 9.58 15.77
C ILE A 303 -6.50 10.31 15.06
N LYS A 304 -7.47 10.82 15.84
CA LYS A 304 -8.63 11.57 15.32
C LYS A 304 -8.28 12.96 14.76
N GLU A 305 -7.11 13.48 15.11
CA GLU A 305 -6.64 14.83 14.74
C GLU A 305 -5.56 14.77 13.67
N THR A 306 -5.07 13.57 13.32
CA THR A 306 -3.96 13.36 12.39
C THR A 306 -4.17 14.06 11.04
N VAL A 307 -5.37 13.94 10.46
CA VAL A 307 -5.70 14.54 9.15
C VAL A 307 -6.20 16.00 9.24
N GLY A 308 -6.34 16.55 10.45
CA GLY A 308 -6.81 17.92 10.66
C GLY A 308 -8.22 18.19 10.14
N ASN A 309 -8.47 19.41 9.67
CA ASN A 309 -9.67 19.75 8.92
C ASN A 309 -9.59 19.10 7.55
N HIS A 310 -10.67 18.45 7.11
CA HIS A 310 -10.62 17.61 5.92
C HIS A 310 -12.00 17.37 5.33
N VAL A 311 -12.00 16.89 4.09
CA VAL A 311 -13.19 16.41 3.38
C VAL A 311 -12.88 15.05 2.78
N THR A 312 -13.81 14.10 2.92
CA THR A 312 -13.77 12.81 2.23
C THR A 312 -14.95 12.70 1.26
N VAL A 313 -14.66 12.43 -0.01
CA VAL A 313 -15.67 12.30 -1.08
C VAL A 313 -15.72 10.86 -1.58
N MET A 314 -16.89 10.21 -1.50
CA MET A 314 -17.14 8.92 -2.13
C MET A 314 -17.50 9.13 -3.60
N ILE A 315 -16.75 8.50 -4.50
CA ILE A 315 -16.98 8.58 -5.96
C ILE A 315 -17.50 7.26 -6.54
N ALA A 316 -17.25 6.15 -5.83
CA ALA A 316 -17.83 4.84 -6.08
C ALA A 316 -17.73 3.99 -4.79
N PRO A 317 -18.49 2.88 -4.67
CA PRO A 317 -18.29 1.94 -3.57
C PRO A 317 -16.83 1.48 -3.51
N GLY A 318 -16.18 1.65 -2.36
CA GLY A 318 -14.78 1.30 -2.17
C GLY A 318 -13.77 2.28 -2.78
N VAL A 319 -14.21 3.47 -3.22
CA VAL A 319 -13.33 4.52 -3.77
C VAL A 319 -13.68 5.87 -3.16
N TYR A 320 -12.85 6.30 -2.22
CA TYR A 320 -13.01 7.53 -1.45
C TYR A 320 -11.79 8.43 -1.63
N LEU A 321 -12.02 9.73 -1.79
CA LEU A 321 -10.98 10.73 -1.98
C LEU A 321 -10.84 11.55 -0.70
N LEU A 322 -9.68 11.53 -0.06
CA LEU A 322 -9.39 12.36 1.11
C LEU A 322 -8.65 13.63 0.68
N TYR A 323 -9.10 14.76 1.21
CA TYR A 323 -8.47 16.08 1.12
C TYR A 323 -8.25 16.57 2.55
N ALA A 324 -7.00 16.65 2.99
CA ALA A 324 -6.67 16.91 4.40
C ALA A 324 -5.85 18.20 4.60
N HIS A 325 -5.63 18.53 5.87
CA HIS A 325 -4.90 19.72 6.34
C HIS A 325 -5.53 21.05 5.89
N PHE A 326 -6.85 21.10 5.73
CA PHE A 326 -7.54 22.34 5.39
C PHE A 326 -7.37 23.41 6.47
N LYS A 327 -7.43 24.66 6.01
CA LYS A 327 -7.39 25.84 6.85
C LYS A 327 -8.62 25.88 7.75
N THR A 328 -8.41 26.25 9.00
CA THR A 328 -9.44 26.40 10.02
C THR A 328 -10.56 27.32 9.53
N GLY A 329 -11.80 26.84 9.53
CA GLY A 329 -12.98 27.58 9.11
C GLY A 329 -13.15 27.71 7.60
N SER A 330 -12.38 26.96 6.80
CA SER A 330 -12.42 27.05 5.33
C SER A 330 -13.23 25.95 4.65
N VAL A 331 -13.67 24.91 5.38
CA VAL A 331 -14.41 23.80 4.78
C VAL A 331 -15.72 24.32 4.20
N ALA A 332 -15.89 24.17 2.89
CA ALA A 332 -16.97 24.82 2.13
C ALA A 332 -18.18 23.90 1.88
N VAL A 333 -18.09 22.64 2.31
CA VAL A 333 -19.08 21.59 2.06
C VAL A 333 -19.52 20.91 3.35
N LYS A 334 -20.56 20.07 3.28
CA LYS A 334 -21.10 19.32 4.42
C LYS A 334 -21.27 17.85 4.08
N THR A 335 -21.19 16.98 5.09
CA THR A 335 -21.54 15.56 4.95
C THR A 335 -22.93 15.38 4.34
N GLY A 336 -23.03 14.49 3.35
CA GLY A 336 -24.23 14.23 2.55
C GLY A 336 -24.37 15.11 1.30
N GLN A 337 -23.55 16.15 1.14
CA GLN A 337 -23.59 17.02 -0.03
C GLN A 337 -23.07 16.29 -1.29
N THR A 338 -23.78 16.42 -2.40
CA THR A 338 -23.24 16.04 -3.72
C THR A 338 -22.34 17.17 -4.23
N VAL A 339 -21.15 16.81 -4.69
CA VAL A 339 -20.18 17.73 -5.31
C VAL A 339 -19.95 17.34 -6.76
N LYS A 340 -19.63 18.34 -7.58
CA LYS A 340 -19.15 18.19 -8.95
C LYS A 340 -17.65 18.35 -8.99
N ARG A 341 -17.01 17.67 -9.94
CA ARG A 341 -15.60 17.91 -10.23
C ARG A 341 -15.36 19.42 -10.40
N GLY A 342 -14.34 19.93 -9.73
CA GLY A 342 -13.97 21.35 -9.75
C GLY A 342 -14.65 22.20 -8.68
N ASP A 343 -15.63 21.66 -7.94
CA ASP A 343 -16.20 22.35 -6.78
C ASP A 343 -15.12 22.58 -5.71
N VAL A 344 -15.13 23.75 -5.10
CA VAL A 344 -14.22 24.06 -3.97
C VAL A 344 -14.70 23.31 -2.73
N LEU A 345 -13.83 22.51 -2.14
CA LEU A 345 -14.10 21.74 -0.92
C LEU A 345 -13.65 22.46 0.35
N GLY A 346 -12.59 23.25 0.22
CA GLY A 346 -11.99 24.03 1.30
C GLY A 346 -10.72 24.72 0.81
N HIS A 347 -10.00 25.34 1.72
CA HIS A 347 -8.73 26.00 1.41
C HIS A 347 -7.59 25.27 2.11
N ILE A 348 -6.44 25.19 1.44
CA ILE A 348 -5.23 24.58 1.98
C ILE A 348 -4.79 25.34 3.24
N GLY A 349 -4.50 24.60 4.30
CA GLY A 349 -4.00 25.12 5.57
C GLY A 349 -2.88 24.24 6.10
N SER A 350 -2.75 24.16 7.42
CA SER A 350 -1.77 23.32 8.10
C SER A 350 -2.33 22.77 9.42
N SER A 351 -3.62 22.42 9.45
CA SER A 351 -4.23 21.76 10.61
C SER A 351 -3.84 20.28 10.68
N GLY A 352 -3.88 19.69 11.89
CA GLY A 352 -3.52 18.29 12.12
C GLY A 352 -2.00 18.04 12.15
N ASN A 353 -1.57 16.85 11.75
CA ASN A 353 -0.16 16.47 11.73
C ASN A 353 0.53 17.00 10.46
N SER A 354 0.78 18.30 10.42
CA SER A 354 1.38 18.99 9.27
C SER A 354 2.58 19.83 9.70
N THR A 355 3.66 19.78 8.91
CA THR A 355 4.92 20.51 9.13
C THR A 355 5.03 21.78 8.28
N ALA A 356 4.15 21.95 7.30
CA ALA A 356 4.07 23.10 6.41
C ALA A 356 2.72 23.09 5.68
N PRO A 357 2.12 24.25 5.32
CA PRO A 357 0.93 24.28 4.48
C PRO A 357 1.06 23.53 3.14
N HIS A 358 0.25 22.49 2.97
CA HIS A 358 0.17 21.65 1.77
C HIS A 358 -1.22 21.02 1.66
N LEU A 359 -1.58 20.52 0.47
CA LEU A 359 -2.73 19.64 0.33
C LEU A 359 -2.26 18.19 0.42
N HIS A 360 -2.69 17.46 1.45
CA HIS A 360 -2.61 16.00 1.45
C HIS A 360 -3.78 15.43 0.66
N PHE A 361 -3.49 14.61 -0.35
CA PHE A 361 -4.48 13.98 -1.21
C PHE A 361 -4.21 12.48 -1.38
N GLN A 362 -5.26 11.67 -1.20
CA GLN A 362 -5.16 10.22 -1.44
C GLN A 362 -6.49 9.57 -1.84
N VAL A 363 -6.38 8.36 -2.40
CA VAL A 363 -7.52 7.46 -2.63
C VAL A 363 -7.51 6.33 -1.62
N MET A 364 -8.67 6.12 -1.00
CA MET A 364 -8.93 5.19 0.09
C MET A 364 -9.98 4.16 -0.31
N THR A 365 -9.89 2.96 0.27
CA THR A 365 -10.91 1.92 0.11
C THR A 365 -12.10 2.07 1.06
N GLU A 366 -11.93 2.86 2.12
CA GLU A 366 -12.96 3.12 3.12
C GLU A 366 -13.24 4.63 3.26
N GLY A 367 -14.42 4.99 3.74
CA GLY A 367 -14.80 6.40 3.97
C GLY A 367 -14.13 7.05 5.18
N THR A 368 -13.34 6.28 5.93
CA THR A 368 -12.60 6.71 7.13
C THR A 368 -11.11 6.59 6.89
N PHE A 369 -10.31 7.53 7.41
CA PHE A 369 -8.84 7.48 7.29
C PHE A 369 -8.23 6.23 7.95
N PHE A 370 -8.84 5.72 9.03
CA PHE A 370 -8.47 4.45 9.64
C PHE A 370 -9.70 3.62 10.03
N PRO A 371 -9.65 2.29 9.86
CA PRO A 371 -8.71 1.55 9.01
C PRO A 371 -9.07 1.73 7.52
N THR A 372 -8.08 1.91 6.64
CA THR A 372 -8.25 1.89 5.19
C THR A 372 -7.02 1.30 4.51
N ASP A 373 -7.18 0.82 3.28
CA ASP A 373 -6.06 0.66 2.35
C ASP A 373 -5.98 1.88 1.41
N SER A 374 -4.80 2.08 0.81
CA SER A 374 -4.52 3.15 -0.16
C SER A 374 -4.30 2.55 -1.54
N THR A 375 -5.15 2.92 -2.50
CA THR A 375 -5.09 2.43 -3.88
C THR A 375 -4.53 3.49 -4.82
N PRO A 376 -3.90 3.12 -5.94
CA PRO A 376 -3.40 4.09 -6.89
C PRO A 376 -4.52 4.90 -7.55
N PHE A 377 -4.15 6.04 -8.12
CA PHE A 377 -5.01 6.89 -8.93
C PHE A 377 -4.19 7.55 -10.04
N ALA A 378 -4.88 8.10 -11.03
CA ALA A 378 -4.26 8.86 -12.11
C ALA A 378 -4.99 10.19 -12.31
N PHE A 379 -4.35 11.16 -12.95
CA PHE A 379 -5.01 12.39 -13.37
C PHE A 379 -5.33 12.39 -14.86
N GLU A 380 -6.44 13.02 -15.23
CA GLU A 380 -6.88 13.14 -16.61
C GLU A 380 -5.90 13.91 -17.48
N CYS A 381 -5.29 14.97 -16.94
CA CYS A 381 -4.44 15.88 -17.70
C CYS A 381 -3.54 16.71 -16.80
N PHE A 382 -2.24 16.72 -17.10
CA PHE A 382 -1.24 17.64 -16.55
C PHE A 382 0.00 17.67 -17.45
N THR A 383 0.90 18.62 -17.21
CA THR A 383 2.25 18.65 -17.79
C THR A 383 3.27 18.45 -16.67
N VAL A 384 4.30 17.63 -16.89
CA VAL A 384 5.46 17.55 -15.99
C VAL A 384 6.40 18.70 -16.34
N ASN A 385 6.52 19.68 -15.44
CA ASN A 385 7.44 20.81 -15.60
C ASN A 385 8.89 20.37 -15.37
N GLY A 386 9.10 19.44 -14.44
CA GLY A 386 10.41 18.94 -14.03
C GLY A 386 10.32 18.10 -12.77
N GLN A 387 11.44 17.95 -12.07
CA GLN A 387 11.55 17.12 -10.88
C GLN A 387 12.49 17.76 -9.85
N VAL A 388 12.17 17.62 -8.57
CA VAL A 388 13.10 17.96 -7.49
C VAL A 388 14.16 16.84 -7.37
N THR A 389 15.43 17.18 -7.59
CA THR A 389 16.49 16.19 -7.85
C THR A 389 17.00 15.48 -6.60
N GLU A 390 16.96 16.16 -5.45
CA GLU A 390 17.33 15.60 -4.16
C GLU A 390 16.09 15.50 -3.29
N ARG A 391 15.95 14.38 -2.56
CA ARG A 391 14.83 14.20 -1.65
C ARG A 391 14.96 15.23 -0.52
N ILE A 392 13.97 16.12 -0.44
CA ILE A 392 13.70 16.92 0.73
C ILE A 392 12.43 16.35 1.33
N TRP A 393 12.55 15.85 2.55
CA TRP A 393 11.39 15.38 3.29
C TRP A 393 10.50 16.58 3.63
N ASP A 394 9.20 16.38 3.49
CA ASP A 394 8.14 17.33 3.79
C ASP A 394 8.20 17.84 5.24
N ASP A 395 8.62 17.00 6.18
CA ASP A 395 8.83 17.34 7.60
C ASP A 395 9.96 18.35 7.84
N VAL A 396 10.93 18.43 6.93
CA VAL A 396 12.07 19.36 6.98
C VAL A 396 12.12 20.36 5.83
N LEU A 397 11.08 20.38 4.97
CA LEU A 397 11.02 21.26 3.80
C LEU A 397 11.09 22.75 4.19
N ALA A 398 10.41 23.11 5.28
CA ALA A 398 10.42 24.46 5.84
C ALA A 398 11.67 24.77 6.69
N LEU A 399 12.47 23.75 7.01
CA LEU A 399 13.73 23.85 7.77
C LEU A 399 14.96 24.00 6.87
N GLN A 400 14.80 23.89 5.55
CA GLN A 400 15.90 24.07 4.62
C GLN A 400 16.47 25.49 4.71
N PRO A 401 17.81 25.66 4.79
CA PRO A 401 18.43 26.97 4.87
C PRO A 401 18.26 27.78 3.58
N ASP A 402 18.16 27.08 2.44
CA ASP A 402 17.82 27.66 1.14
C ASP A 402 16.36 27.29 0.80
N PRO A 403 15.45 28.25 0.59
CA PRO A 403 14.08 27.96 0.18
C PRO A 403 13.98 27.48 -1.27
N VAL A 404 15.05 27.58 -2.08
CA VAL A 404 15.07 27.11 -3.47
C VAL A 404 15.28 25.60 -3.50
N LEU A 405 14.27 24.87 -3.99
CA LEU A 405 14.36 23.42 -4.11
C LEU A 405 15.31 23.05 -5.27
N PRO A 406 16.15 22.01 -5.11
CA PRO A 406 17.04 21.55 -6.17
C PRO A 406 16.20 20.94 -7.28
N TYR A 407 16.24 21.53 -8.49
CA TYR A 407 15.27 21.27 -9.53
C TYR A 407 15.93 21.02 -10.89
N THR A 408 15.42 20.03 -11.63
CA THR A 408 15.75 19.80 -13.04
C THR A 408 14.49 19.89 -13.89
N ALA A 409 14.51 20.75 -14.89
CA ALA A 409 13.40 20.90 -15.83
C ALA A 409 13.21 19.63 -16.68
N SER A 410 11.96 19.30 -16.98
CA SER A 410 11.62 18.22 -17.90
C SER A 410 12.04 18.60 -19.32
N THR A 411 12.59 17.63 -20.06
CA THR A 411 12.85 17.76 -21.50
C THR A 411 11.61 17.51 -22.34
N ASP A 412 10.58 16.88 -21.76
CA ASP A 412 9.29 16.60 -22.38
C ASP A 412 8.17 17.24 -21.56
N THR A 413 7.61 18.33 -22.10
CA THR A 413 6.49 19.08 -21.50
C THR A 413 5.16 18.78 -22.18
N SER A 414 5.08 17.67 -22.94
CA SER A 414 3.82 17.22 -23.51
C SER A 414 2.80 16.91 -22.41
N GLN A 415 1.52 17.07 -22.75
CA GLN A 415 0.44 16.73 -21.83
C GLN A 415 0.44 15.23 -21.54
N ARG A 416 0.48 14.88 -20.26
CA ARG A 416 0.24 13.55 -19.72
C ARG A 416 -1.24 13.36 -19.48
N ARG A 417 -1.76 12.17 -19.75
CA ARG A 417 -3.18 11.83 -19.56
C ARG A 417 -3.33 10.42 -19.00
N GLY A 418 -4.17 10.26 -17.99
CA GLY A 418 -4.40 8.96 -17.35
C GLY A 418 -3.14 8.40 -16.69
N GLN A 419 -2.27 9.27 -16.19
CA GLN A 419 -1.04 8.90 -15.50
C GLN A 419 -1.03 9.41 -14.06
N MET A 420 -0.29 8.72 -13.19
CA MET A 420 0.04 9.18 -11.85
C MET A 420 1.35 9.98 -11.87
N PRO A 421 1.38 11.21 -11.33
CA PRO A 421 2.62 11.90 -11.00
C PRO A 421 3.45 11.03 -10.06
N LEU A 422 4.67 10.69 -10.47
CA LEU A 422 5.61 9.97 -9.61
C LEU A 422 6.20 10.93 -8.57
N ASP A 423 6.79 10.34 -7.52
CA ASP A 423 7.43 11.10 -6.46
C ASP A 423 8.38 12.18 -7.01
N ARG A 424 8.37 13.32 -6.34
CA ARG A 424 9.16 14.51 -6.64
C ARG A 424 8.88 15.21 -7.96
N ASN A 425 7.90 14.75 -8.74
CA ASN A 425 7.48 15.42 -9.95
C ASN A 425 6.92 16.80 -9.61
N VAL A 426 7.26 17.79 -10.43
CA VAL A 426 6.63 19.11 -10.41
C VAL A 426 5.73 19.20 -11.62
N ILE A 427 4.44 19.41 -11.40
CA ILE A 427 3.42 19.36 -12.45
C ILE A 427 2.58 20.63 -12.51
N THR A 428 1.99 20.87 -13.66
CA THR A 428 0.94 21.87 -13.84
C THR A 428 -0.29 21.17 -14.34
N PHE A 429 -1.39 21.25 -13.60
CA PHE A 429 -2.67 20.71 -14.03
C PHE A 429 -3.18 21.44 -15.28
N CYS A 430 -3.86 20.70 -16.14
CA CYS A 430 -4.82 21.26 -17.07
C CYS A 430 -6.07 21.67 -16.26
#